data_AF-A0A2A9PDJ8-F1
#
_entry.id   AF-A0A2A9PDJ8-F1
#
_cell.length_a   1.000
_cell.length_b   1.000
_cell.length_c   1.000
_cell.angle_alpha   90.00
_cell.angle_beta   90.00
_cell.angle_gamma   90.00
#
_symmetry.space_group_name_H-M   'P 1'
#
loop_
_entity.id
_entity.type
_entity.pdbx_description
1 polymer ?
#
loop_
_entity_poly.entity_id
_entity_poly.type
_entity_poly.pdbx_seq_one_letter_code
_entity_poly.pdbx_strand_id
1 'polypeptide(L)'
;MLVTKHAAELCALLVNDLFGELPSRILAALFSKGRSNITQLAQNTSLSLRHLRNGLGVLIQQNLLYHNTDAATGVTSYEANSDACYNLMRSGKILEVIESQYGNAERELVQTLMLLGCARVADLGQAFGSRVPSTNGHTNGTQGSVSGLISSEHHMHQVLSRLIQHEIVETVQPDSFRNPADVYREIESEITKTAPGDKASKNKIEQHMQIVERFKEFRNQSKALKRRLDHTYGSTAKRRKVENGSAHADFISGDDAPSINPNVVVRINRQKCLVQLRNQRLADFAADTFGEVTGQVYRTLLEILTTQLAVCRADPNIGDQASGQQPTATSMEIYENIDEAVNLQSGIGKAPRDTIDVGSAEKVRPTPMSYDSDSDASDGEPEVRAGGASDDDDFGRPKARPTSRTNGERQTTVKFEDESKDSRLDRMRQHLLLLAESKHRFVRYCGTAGRGQWTVDFGQLMERLRESELDAYIEQSFGRHGLRLTRILRDKGKLDEKMLPSTALMKKSDVQGKMLAMQMAGLVEVQEVPKDNSRLANRTLFFWFFDGERTQSQLLDDVYKSMLRCLQTLQVERHKERNILMFVERKDVKGKEEEVMLAEHYLEYRRHLEQQEKLLGQVARLDDMVAVLRDY
;
A
#
# COMPACT_ATOMS: atom_id res chain seq x y z
N MET A 1 -1.59 16.53 -13.15
CA MET A 1 -2.69 15.67 -12.67
C MET A 1 -3.97 16.49 -12.63
N LEU A 2 -5.04 16.04 -13.28
CA LEU A 2 -6.37 16.58 -13.03
C LEU A 2 -6.88 15.95 -11.73
N VAL A 3 -6.73 16.67 -10.63
CA VAL A 3 -7.34 16.32 -9.35
C VAL A 3 -8.82 16.66 -9.47
N THR A 4 -9.72 15.76 -9.04
CA THR A 4 -11.14 16.09 -9.02
C THR A 4 -11.40 17.26 -8.08
N LYS A 5 -12.50 17.98 -8.29
CA LYS A 5 -12.86 19.12 -7.44
C LYS A 5 -12.90 18.73 -5.96
N HIS A 6 -13.51 17.59 -5.64
CA HIS A 6 -13.66 17.13 -4.27
C HIS A 6 -12.33 16.73 -3.63
N ALA A 7 -11.42 16.10 -4.37
CA ALA A 7 -10.07 15.80 -3.88
C ALA A 7 -9.26 17.08 -3.61
N ALA A 8 -9.37 18.10 -4.46
CA ALA A 8 -8.68 19.38 -4.27
C ALA A 8 -9.21 20.13 -3.04
N GLU A 9 -10.53 20.19 -2.86
CA GLU A 9 -11.17 20.78 -1.69
C GLU A 9 -10.80 20.03 -0.40
N LEU A 10 -10.76 18.70 -0.44
CA LEU A 10 -10.33 17.87 0.68
C LEU A 10 -8.87 18.16 1.08
N CYS A 11 -7.96 18.23 0.10
CA CYS A 11 -6.56 18.57 0.35
C CYS A 11 -6.41 19.97 0.97
N ALA A 12 -7.13 20.96 0.45
CA ALA A 12 -7.12 22.31 1.00
C ALA A 12 -7.67 22.34 2.44
N LEU A 13 -8.70 21.54 2.75
CA LEU A 13 -9.27 21.44 4.08
C LEU A 13 -8.29 20.81 5.09
N LEU A 14 -7.59 19.74 4.70
CA LEU A 14 -6.55 19.10 5.52
C LEU A 14 -5.41 20.07 5.85
N VAL A 15 -4.96 20.83 4.85
CA VAL A 15 -3.92 21.85 5.05
C VAL A 15 -4.42 23.00 5.91
N ASN A 16 -5.71 23.36 5.83
CA ASN A 16 -6.30 24.35 6.72
C ASN A 16 -6.31 23.88 8.18
N ASP A 17 -6.69 22.62 8.44
CA ASP A 17 -6.76 22.06 9.80
C ASP A 17 -5.37 21.95 10.44
N LEU A 18 -4.33 21.63 9.66
CA LEU A 18 -2.97 21.40 10.17
C LEU A 18 -2.08 22.65 10.18
N PHE A 19 -2.21 23.52 9.17
CA PHE A 19 -1.28 24.63 8.93
C PHE A 19 -1.96 26.00 8.82
N GLY A 20 -3.29 26.05 8.90
CA GLY A 20 -4.09 27.26 8.89
C GLY A 20 -4.50 27.77 7.51
N GLU A 21 -5.26 28.88 7.53
CA GLU A 21 -5.96 29.40 6.36
C GLU A 21 -5.03 29.93 5.26
N LEU A 22 -3.90 30.54 5.66
CA LEU A 22 -2.98 31.18 4.72
C LEU A 22 -2.35 30.18 3.74
N PRO A 23 -1.69 29.08 4.19
CA PRO A 23 -1.24 28.01 3.30
C PRO A 23 -2.38 27.38 2.48
N SER A 24 -3.54 27.14 3.11
CA SER A 24 -4.69 26.52 2.45
C SER A 24 -5.20 27.34 1.26
N ARG A 25 -5.32 28.67 1.42
CA ARG A 25 -5.78 29.57 0.35
C ARG A 25 -4.82 29.60 -0.84
N ILE A 26 -3.52 29.57 -0.59
CA ILE A 26 -2.50 29.50 -1.66
C ILE A 26 -2.62 28.16 -2.39
N LEU A 27 -2.77 27.06 -1.64
CA LEU A 27 -2.91 25.72 -2.20
C LEU A 27 -4.18 25.60 -3.06
N ALA A 28 -5.32 26.13 -2.61
CA ALA A 28 -6.57 26.15 -3.37
C ALA A 28 -6.45 26.94 -4.69
N ALA A 29 -5.71 28.05 -4.68
CA ALA A 29 -5.42 28.80 -5.91
C ALA A 29 -4.54 27.98 -6.87
N LEU A 30 -3.55 27.23 -6.36
CA LEU A 30 -2.72 26.36 -7.18
C LEU A 30 -3.50 25.17 -7.76
N PHE A 31 -4.43 24.56 -7.01
CA PHE A 31 -5.28 23.50 -7.56
C PHE A 31 -6.24 24.00 -8.65
N SER A 32 -6.78 25.22 -8.51
CA SER A 32 -7.74 25.78 -9.46
C SER A 32 -7.11 26.40 -10.70
N LYS A 33 -5.91 26.99 -10.58
CA LYS A 33 -5.22 27.69 -11.68
C LYS A 33 -4.03 26.92 -12.24
N GLY A 34 -3.62 25.83 -11.59
CA GLY A 34 -2.43 25.07 -11.93
C GLY A 34 -1.14 25.82 -11.58
N ARG A 35 -0.07 25.50 -12.31
CA ARG A 35 1.26 26.06 -12.11
C ARG A 35 1.23 27.60 -12.18
N SER A 36 1.73 28.24 -11.14
CA SER A 36 1.70 29.71 -11.00
C SER A 36 3.01 30.23 -10.41
N ASN A 37 3.42 31.43 -10.80
CA ASN A 37 4.51 32.17 -10.15
C ASN A 37 3.96 33.05 -9.00
N ILE A 38 4.84 33.65 -8.21
CA ILE A 38 4.43 34.46 -7.04
C ILE A 38 3.58 35.69 -7.43
N THR A 39 3.81 36.28 -8.61
CA THR A 39 3.03 37.45 -9.08
C THR A 39 1.61 37.07 -9.49
N GLN A 40 1.44 35.93 -10.16
CA GLN A 40 0.14 35.37 -10.50
C GLN A 40 -0.61 34.94 -9.23
N LEU A 41 0.09 34.36 -8.25
CA LEU A 41 -0.51 34.02 -6.96
C LEU A 41 -1.00 35.26 -6.21
N ALA A 42 -0.28 36.38 -6.26
CA ALA A 42 -0.72 37.64 -5.65
C ALA A 42 -2.01 38.14 -6.29
N GLN A 43 -2.13 38.09 -7.61
CA GLN A 43 -3.35 38.47 -8.32
C GLN A 43 -4.52 37.53 -8.00
N ASN A 44 -4.29 36.21 -8.06
CA ASN A 44 -5.33 35.20 -7.88
C ASN A 44 -5.84 35.11 -6.43
N THR A 45 -4.96 35.31 -5.44
CA THR A 45 -5.32 35.18 -4.02
C THR A 45 -5.64 36.51 -3.37
N SER A 46 -5.27 37.64 -3.97
CA SER A 46 -5.30 38.99 -3.35
C SER A 46 -4.50 39.08 -2.04
N LEU A 47 -3.49 38.21 -1.85
CA LEU A 47 -2.59 38.23 -0.69
C LEU A 47 -1.35 39.10 -0.97
N SER A 48 -0.83 39.74 0.08
CA SER A 48 0.44 40.47 0.00
C SER A 48 1.61 39.51 -0.28
N LEU A 49 2.67 40.01 -0.93
CA LEU A 49 3.88 39.21 -1.19
C LEU A 49 4.52 38.68 0.08
N ARG A 50 4.40 39.39 1.21
CA ARG A 50 4.91 38.94 2.52
C ARG A 50 4.14 37.71 3.00
N HIS A 51 2.80 37.76 2.94
CA HIS A 51 1.96 36.62 3.33
C HIS A 51 2.17 35.43 2.38
N LEU A 52 2.31 35.67 1.08
CA LEU A 52 2.62 34.62 0.11
C LEU A 52 3.95 33.93 0.41
N ARG A 53 5.02 34.68 0.70
CA ARG A 53 6.32 34.10 1.06
C ARG A 53 6.23 33.24 2.32
N ASN A 54 5.54 33.71 3.35
CA ASN A 54 5.35 32.94 4.57
C ASN A 54 4.54 31.65 4.32
N GLY A 55 3.42 31.74 3.61
CA GLY A 55 2.58 30.59 3.29
C GLY A 55 3.27 29.58 2.38
N LEU A 56 3.97 30.04 1.34
CA LEU A 56 4.80 29.19 0.48
C LEU A 56 5.93 28.53 1.26
N GLY A 57 6.56 29.23 2.21
CA GLY A 57 7.58 28.66 3.08
C GLY A 57 7.06 27.45 3.87
N VAL A 58 5.87 27.56 4.47
CA VAL A 58 5.23 26.45 5.20
C VAL A 58 4.92 25.28 4.26
N LEU A 59 4.36 25.56 3.08
CA LEU A 59 3.98 24.52 2.12
C LEU A 59 5.22 23.78 1.55
N ILE A 60 6.31 24.49 1.30
CA ILE A 60 7.59 23.90 0.84
C ILE A 60 8.21 23.06 1.96
N GLN A 61 8.25 23.59 3.19
CA GLN A 61 8.78 22.88 4.36
C GLN A 61 8.08 21.53 4.58
N GLN A 62 6.76 21.49 4.39
CA GLN A 62 5.94 20.29 4.52
C GLN A 62 5.89 19.43 3.25
N ASN A 63 6.64 19.80 2.21
CA ASN A 63 6.70 19.11 0.92
C ASN A 63 5.34 18.96 0.22
N LEU A 64 4.50 19.99 0.30
CA LEU A 64 3.16 20.04 -0.27
C LEU A 64 3.12 20.68 -1.66
N LEU A 65 4.24 21.25 -2.11
CA LEU A 65 4.39 21.89 -3.41
C LEU A 65 5.62 21.37 -4.14
N TYR A 66 5.51 21.33 -5.46
CA TYR A 66 6.67 21.35 -6.34
C TYR A 66 7.06 22.80 -6.61
N HIS A 67 8.37 23.04 -6.72
CA HIS A 67 8.87 24.32 -7.20
C HIS A 67 10.06 24.11 -8.13
N ASN A 68 10.17 25.00 -9.11
CA ASN A 68 11.29 25.04 -10.04
C ASN A 68 11.62 26.48 -10.39
N THR A 69 12.90 26.84 -10.27
CA THR A 69 13.41 28.14 -10.71
C THR A 69 14.06 27.95 -12.06
N ASP A 70 13.48 28.57 -13.08
CA ASP A 70 14.08 28.54 -14.41
C ASP A 70 15.39 29.33 -14.42
N ALA A 71 16.48 28.69 -14.84
CA ALA A 71 17.81 29.29 -14.90
C ALA A 71 17.90 30.43 -15.93
N ALA A 72 17.09 30.39 -17.00
CA ALA A 72 17.13 31.40 -18.05
C ALA A 72 16.40 32.69 -17.65
N THR A 73 15.22 32.55 -17.05
CA THR A 73 14.38 33.70 -16.67
C THR A 73 14.52 34.13 -15.21
N GLY A 74 15.07 33.27 -14.35
CA GLY A 74 15.13 33.48 -12.89
C GLY A 74 13.77 33.41 -12.20
N VAL A 75 12.70 33.03 -12.91
CA VAL A 75 11.33 32.98 -12.37
C VAL A 75 11.07 31.63 -11.71
N THR A 76 10.65 31.65 -10.45
CA THR A 76 10.21 30.46 -9.73
C THR A 76 8.73 30.19 -10.00
N SER A 77 8.44 28.96 -10.42
CA SER A 77 7.10 28.42 -10.59
C SER A 77 6.76 27.45 -9.47
N TYR A 78 5.51 27.49 -9.01
CA TYR A 78 4.97 26.63 -7.95
C TYR A 78 3.81 25.80 -8.50
N GLU A 79 3.72 24.54 -8.08
CA GLU A 79 2.66 23.60 -8.45
C GLU A 79 2.26 22.77 -7.22
N ALA A 80 0.98 22.49 -7.06
CA ALA A 80 0.49 21.69 -5.93
C ALA A 80 0.83 20.21 -6.08
N ASN A 81 1.36 19.58 -5.02
CA ASN A 81 1.57 18.13 -4.97
C ASN A 81 0.36 17.47 -4.31
N SER A 82 -0.61 17.04 -5.13
CA SER A 82 -1.85 16.41 -4.66
C SER A 82 -1.62 15.19 -3.79
N ASP A 83 -0.64 14.36 -4.16
CA ASP A 83 -0.36 13.11 -3.48
C ASP A 83 0.21 13.38 -2.08
N ALA A 84 1.14 14.34 -1.96
CA ALA A 84 1.67 14.73 -0.67
C ALA A 84 0.62 15.38 0.23
N CYS A 85 -0.26 16.22 -0.34
CA CYS A 85 -1.37 16.83 0.40
C CYS A 85 -2.36 15.79 0.92
N TYR A 86 -2.78 14.84 0.07
CA TYR A 86 -3.72 13.81 0.49
C TYR A 86 -3.11 12.91 1.58
N ASN A 87 -1.82 12.57 1.47
CA ASN A 87 -1.13 11.71 2.43
C ASN A 87 -1.07 12.28 3.86
N LEU A 88 -1.37 13.57 4.08
CA LEU A 88 -1.52 14.13 5.42
C LEU A 88 -2.60 13.41 6.25
N MET A 89 -3.68 12.97 5.58
CA MET A 89 -4.78 12.24 6.20
C MET A 89 -4.32 10.87 6.75
N ARG A 90 -3.26 10.28 6.17
CA ARG A 90 -2.75 8.95 6.53
C ARG A 90 -1.73 8.94 7.66
N SER A 91 -1.38 10.10 8.21
CA SER A 91 -0.37 10.21 9.26
C SER A 91 -0.59 9.21 10.41
N GLY A 92 -1.83 9.09 10.91
CA GLY A 92 -2.17 8.12 11.97
C GLY A 92 -1.87 6.67 11.60
N LYS A 93 -2.39 6.19 10.46
CA LYS A 93 -2.18 4.81 9.98
C LYS A 93 -0.70 4.51 9.73
N ILE A 94 0.03 5.48 9.16
CA ILE A 94 1.46 5.32 8.92
C ILE A 94 2.22 5.15 10.24
N LEU A 95 1.88 5.92 11.27
CA LEU A 95 2.52 5.80 12.59
C LEU A 95 2.22 4.46 13.26
N GLU A 96 0.97 3.97 13.15
CA GLU A 96 0.57 2.66 13.67
C GLU A 96 1.33 1.51 12.99
N VAL A 97 1.44 1.55 11.66
CA VAL A 97 2.24 0.56 10.90
C VAL A 97 3.70 0.60 11.33
N ILE A 98 4.29 1.79 11.46
CA ILE A 98 5.70 1.92 11.84
C ILE A 98 5.95 1.42 13.26
N GLU A 99 5.04 1.71 14.19
CA GLU A 99 5.08 1.18 15.56
C GLU A 99 5.03 -0.35 15.56
N SER A 100 4.11 -0.94 14.81
CA SER A 100 3.95 -2.40 14.74
C SER A 100 5.13 -3.12 14.10
N GLN A 101 5.77 -2.53 13.08
CA GLN A 101 6.82 -3.17 12.29
C GLN A 101 8.24 -2.89 12.82
N TYR A 102 8.48 -1.69 13.35
CA TYR A 102 9.83 -1.24 13.69
C TYR A 102 9.98 -0.91 15.18
N GLY A 103 8.91 -0.46 15.84
CA GLY A 103 8.89 -0.18 17.28
C GLY A 103 8.63 1.29 17.64
N ASN A 104 8.62 1.55 18.94
CA ASN A 104 8.22 2.85 19.51
C ASN A 104 9.21 3.98 19.21
N ALA A 105 10.52 3.69 19.16
CA ALA A 105 11.55 4.69 18.90
C ALA A 105 11.45 5.21 17.46
N GLU A 106 11.25 4.30 16.50
CA GLU A 106 11.01 4.59 15.10
C GLU A 106 9.72 5.39 14.90
N ARG A 107 8.63 5.00 15.60
CA ARG A 107 7.37 5.76 15.63
C ARG A 107 7.59 7.20 16.09
N GLU A 108 8.33 7.40 17.19
CA GLU A 108 8.60 8.72 17.76
C GLU A 108 9.40 9.62 16.79
N LEU A 109 10.45 9.07 16.17
CA LEU A 109 11.26 9.80 15.20
C LEU A 109 10.44 10.20 13.97
N VAL A 110 9.64 9.27 13.45
CA VAL A 110 8.78 9.52 12.29
C VAL A 110 7.69 10.53 12.63
N GLN A 111 7.06 10.45 13.79
CA GLN A 111 6.08 11.44 14.24
C GLN A 111 6.70 12.84 14.29
N THR A 112 7.92 12.96 14.83
CA THR A 112 8.64 14.23 14.89
C THR A 112 8.96 14.76 13.48
N LEU A 113 9.40 13.88 12.57
CA LEU A 113 9.63 14.23 11.17
C LEU A 113 8.35 14.65 10.43
N MET A 114 7.21 14.01 10.69
CA MET A 114 5.92 14.39 10.11
C MET A 114 5.50 15.81 10.51
N LEU A 115 5.77 16.19 11.75
CA LEU A 115 5.46 17.54 12.26
C LEU A 115 6.39 18.59 11.65
N LEU A 116 7.69 18.28 11.52
CA LEU A 116 8.69 19.20 10.99
C LEU A 116 8.65 19.32 9.46
N GLY A 117 8.21 18.27 8.75
CA GLY A 117 8.29 18.17 7.29
C GLY A 117 9.69 17.73 6.84
N CYS A 118 10.60 18.69 6.65
CA CYS A 118 12.00 18.44 6.32
C CYS A 118 12.90 18.90 7.48
N ALA A 119 13.78 18.03 7.98
CA ALA A 119 14.64 18.37 9.11
C ALA A 119 16.10 18.06 8.81
N ARG A 120 17.03 18.89 9.30
CA ARG A 120 18.45 18.52 9.32
C ARG A 120 18.68 17.51 10.43
N VAL A 121 19.62 16.60 10.23
CA VAL A 121 20.00 15.62 11.25
C VAL A 121 20.47 16.31 12.54
N ALA A 122 21.17 17.44 12.44
CA ALA A 122 21.55 18.25 13.59
C ALA A 122 20.36 18.74 14.43
N ASP A 123 19.29 19.20 13.76
CA ASP A 123 18.10 19.73 14.45
C ASP A 123 17.34 18.60 15.17
N LEU A 124 17.34 17.39 14.58
CA LEU A 124 16.82 16.19 15.24
C LEU A 124 17.68 15.81 16.45
N GLY A 125 19.01 15.83 16.32
CA GLY A 125 19.94 15.59 17.43
C GLY A 125 19.67 16.50 18.62
N GLN A 126 19.44 17.79 18.37
CA GLN A 126 19.07 18.74 19.42
C GLN A 126 17.70 18.45 20.03
N ALA A 127 16.69 18.14 19.20
CA ALA A 127 15.32 17.88 19.65
C ALA A 127 15.19 16.64 20.55
N PHE A 128 16.00 15.61 20.30
CA PHE A 128 16.04 14.39 21.11
C PHE A 128 17.09 14.46 22.24
N GLY A 129 18.21 15.16 22.03
CA GLY A 129 19.25 15.34 23.03
C GLY A 129 18.82 16.21 24.22
N SER A 130 17.92 17.17 24.03
CA SER A 130 17.40 18.01 25.12
C SER A 130 16.35 17.32 26.00
N ARG A 131 15.90 16.11 25.64
CA ARG A 131 14.86 15.36 26.39
C ARG A 131 15.42 14.47 27.48
N VAL A 132 16.75 14.36 27.60
CA VAL A 132 17.38 13.66 28.73
C VAL A 132 17.01 14.41 30.01
N PRO A 133 16.31 13.78 30.98
CA PRO A 133 15.93 14.47 32.19
C PRO A 133 17.20 14.81 32.99
N SER A 134 17.44 16.11 33.20
CA SER A 134 18.37 16.55 34.24
C SER A 134 17.71 16.26 35.60
N THR A 135 17.85 15.02 36.09
CA THR A 135 17.44 14.67 37.45
C THR A 135 18.49 15.17 38.43
N ASN A 136 18.45 16.47 38.76
CA ASN A 136 18.99 16.94 40.04
C ASN A 136 17.91 16.76 41.12
N GLY A 137 17.77 15.53 41.61
CA GLY A 137 16.83 15.21 42.67
C GLY A 137 16.88 13.74 43.05
N HIS A 138 17.40 13.44 44.23
CA HIS A 138 17.29 12.12 44.84
C HIS A 138 15.80 11.82 45.12
N THR A 139 15.20 10.92 44.34
CA THR A 139 13.96 10.23 44.73
C THR A 139 14.12 8.75 44.48
N ASN A 140 14.24 7.98 45.57
CA ASN A 140 14.07 6.53 45.55
C ASN A 140 12.62 6.22 45.15
N GLY A 141 12.43 5.88 43.90
CA GLY A 141 11.17 5.38 43.36
C GLY A 141 11.45 4.80 41.98
N THR A 142 11.33 3.48 41.87
CA THR A 142 11.35 2.71 40.62
C THR A 142 10.14 3.09 39.76
N GLN A 143 10.17 4.28 39.16
CA GLN A 143 9.41 4.55 37.94
C GLN A 143 10.31 4.12 36.79
N GLY A 144 10.00 2.95 36.22
CA GLY A 144 10.69 2.44 35.04
C GLY A 144 10.72 3.51 33.96
N SER A 145 11.91 3.80 33.44
CA SER A 145 12.08 4.47 32.16
C SER A 145 11.05 3.92 31.18
N VAL A 146 10.31 4.77 30.47
CA VAL A 146 9.37 4.34 29.44
C VAL A 146 10.19 3.62 28.36
N SER A 147 10.27 2.30 28.50
CA SER A 147 11.09 1.42 27.68
C SER A 147 10.68 1.58 26.22
N GLY A 148 11.60 2.06 25.37
CA GLY A 148 11.38 2.18 23.93
C GLY A 148 11.40 3.60 23.34
N LEU A 149 11.66 4.65 24.11
CA LEU A 149 11.84 6.02 23.58
C LEU A 149 13.32 6.34 23.29
N ILE A 150 13.56 7.32 22.43
CA ILE A 150 14.92 7.75 22.05
C ILE A 150 15.61 8.42 23.25
N SER A 151 16.64 7.76 23.77
CA SER A 151 17.31 8.12 25.03
C SER A 151 18.62 8.91 24.86
N SER A 152 19.24 8.84 23.68
CA SER A 152 20.51 9.52 23.41
C SER A 152 20.61 9.92 21.93
N GLU A 153 21.52 10.86 21.63
CA GLU A 153 21.83 11.25 20.25
C GLU A 153 22.36 10.06 19.44
N HIS A 154 23.18 9.20 20.05
CA HIS A 154 23.67 7.98 19.40
C HIS A 154 22.52 7.02 19.07
N HIS A 155 21.60 6.79 20.00
CA HIS A 155 20.41 5.97 19.77
C HIS A 155 19.54 6.56 18.63
N MET A 156 19.39 7.88 18.57
CA MET A 156 18.70 8.56 17.45
C MET A 156 19.36 8.26 16.11
N HIS A 157 20.69 8.34 16.02
CA HIS A 157 21.42 8.02 14.79
C HIS A 157 21.26 6.55 14.37
N GLN A 158 21.20 5.61 15.32
CA GLN A 158 20.92 4.20 15.04
C GLN A 158 19.51 4.03 14.45
N VAL A 159 18.49 4.58 15.10
CA VAL A 159 17.08 4.54 14.66
C VAL A 159 16.93 5.17 13.28
N LEU A 160 17.54 6.34 13.06
CA LEU A 160 17.52 7.02 11.77
C LEU A 160 18.20 6.19 10.67
N SER A 161 19.34 5.55 10.98
CA SER A 161 20.05 4.69 10.02
C SER A 161 19.17 3.51 9.58
N ARG A 162 18.50 2.84 10.52
CA ARG A 162 17.56 1.74 10.22
C ARG A 162 16.41 2.21 9.32
N LEU A 163 15.78 3.35 9.66
CA LEU A 163 14.69 3.90 8.85
C LEU A 163 15.11 4.29 7.43
N ILE A 164 16.36 4.74 7.25
CA ILE A 164 16.92 5.02 5.93
C ILE A 164 17.18 3.73 5.15
N GLN A 165 17.71 2.68 5.78
CA GLN A 165 17.92 1.38 5.14
C GLN A 165 16.60 0.74 4.68
N HIS A 166 15.54 0.88 5.47
CA HIS A 166 14.17 0.45 5.13
C HIS A 166 13.44 1.41 4.16
N GLU A 167 14.07 2.49 3.73
CA GLU A 167 13.52 3.54 2.85
C GLU A 167 12.28 4.26 3.41
N ILE A 168 12.00 4.18 4.71
CA ILE A 168 10.93 4.94 5.37
C ILE A 168 11.32 6.42 5.44
N VAL A 169 12.61 6.69 5.65
CA VAL A 169 13.20 8.03 5.61
C VAL A 169 14.14 8.13 4.42
N GLU A 170 14.09 9.25 3.71
CA GLU A 170 14.97 9.52 2.57
C GLU A 170 15.67 10.88 2.71
N THR A 171 16.75 11.03 1.95
CA THR A 171 17.50 12.29 1.90
C THR A 171 16.87 13.26 0.91
N VAL A 172 16.87 14.55 1.27
CA VAL A 172 16.31 15.63 0.46
C VAL A 172 17.45 16.38 -0.22
N GLN A 173 17.33 16.54 -1.53
CA GLN A 173 18.15 17.42 -2.35
C GLN A 173 17.30 18.58 -2.90
N PRO A 174 17.89 19.69 -3.36
CA PRO A 174 17.14 20.75 -4.02
C PRO A 174 16.25 20.23 -5.17
N ASP A 175 16.78 19.27 -5.94
CA ASP A 175 16.06 18.62 -7.04
C ASP A 175 14.89 17.73 -6.59
N SER A 176 14.83 17.33 -5.30
CA SER A 176 13.74 16.51 -4.76
C SER A 176 12.39 17.24 -4.65
N PHE A 177 12.39 18.57 -4.81
CA PHE A 177 11.18 19.40 -4.84
C PHE A 177 10.68 19.68 -6.26
N ARG A 178 11.35 19.16 -7.30
CA ARG A 178 10.91 19.31 -8.69
C ARG A 178 9.81 18.29 -9.00
N ASN A 179 8.89 18.67 -9.89
CA ASN A 179 7.86 17.75 -10.37
C ASN A 179 8.52 16.67 -11.25
N PRO A 180 8.42 15.36 -10.90
CA PRO A 180 9.06 14.30 -11.68
C PRO A 180 8.64 14.26 -13.16
N ALA A 181 7.40 14.65 -13.47
CA ALA A 181 6.90 14.70 -14.85
C ALA A 181 7.55 15.83 -15.66
N ASP A 182 7.96 16.92 -15.04
CA ASP A 182 8.72 17.98 -15.70
C ASP A 182 10.15 17.54 -15.97
N VAL A 183 10.79 16.93 -14.96
CA VAL A 183 12.15 16.43 -15.09
C VAL A 183 12.26 15.40 -16.21
N TYR A 184 11.27 14.50 -16.32
CA TYR A 184 11.21 13.55 -17.44
C TYR A 184 11.14 14.26 -18.80
N ARG A 185 10.24 15.25 -18.95
CA ARG A 185 10.09 16.02 -20.19
C ARG A 185 11.33 16.84 -20.54
N GLU A 186 12.04 17.35 -19.53
CA GLU A 186 13.31 18.04 -19.71
C GLU A 186 14.40 17.08 -20.20
N ILE A 187 14.54 15.92 -19.58
CA ILE A 187 15.47 14.86 -20.03
C ILE A 187 15.16 14.43 -21.46
N GLU A 188 13.88 14.20 -21.78
CA GLU A 188 13.42 13.87 -23.13
C GLU A 188 13.78 14.99 -24.11
N SER A 189 13.52 16.25 -23.78
CA SER A 189 13.88 17.39 -24.62
C SER A 189 15.39 17.51 -24.82
N GLU A 190 16.21 17.28 -23.78
CA GLU A 190 17.67 17.32 -23.87
C GLU A 190 18.23 16.24 -24.80
N ILE A 191 17.72 15.01 -24.71
CA ILE A 191 18.22 13.88 -25.50
C ILE A 191 17.72 13.94 -26.95
N THR A 192 16.53 14.52 -27.17
CA THR A 192 15.95 14.68 -28.51
C THR A 192 16.41 15.95 -29.23
N LYS A 193 17.00 16.92 -28.52
CA LYS A 193 17.59 18.14 -29.12
C LYS A 193 18.70 17.75 -30.10
N THR A 194 18.52 18.17 -31.35
CA THR A 194 19.51 18.06 -32.42
C THR A 194 20.01 19.45 -32.81
N ALA A 195 21.23 19.54 -33.33
CA ALA A 195 21.78 20.80 -33.79
C ALA A 195 20.96 21.34 -34.99
N PRO A 196 20.88 22.67 -35.18
CA PRO A 196 20.15 23.25 -36.31
C PRO A 196 20.67 22.70 -37.66
N GLY A 197 19.85 21.91 -38.35
CA GLY A 197 20.17 21.33 -39.67
C GLY A 197 20.42 19.82 -39.68
N ASP A 198 20.58 19.19 -38.51
CA ASP A 198 20.74 17.74 -38.42
C ASP A 198 19.40 17.00 -38.48
N LYS A 199 19.39 15.86 -39.18
CA LYS A 199 18.21 14.97 -39.19
C LYS A 199 18.10 14.30 -37.82
N ALA A 200 16.89 14.30 -37.25
CA ALA A 200 16.59 13.57 -36.02
C ALA A 200 17.12 12.12 -36.09
N SER A 201 17.76 11.66 -35.02
CA SER A 201 18.30 10.30 -34.93
C SER A 201 17.22 9.28 -35.29
N LYS A 202 17.58 8.30 -36.14
CA LYS A 202 16.66 7.22 -36.50
C LYS A 202 16.48 6.20 -35.37
N ASN A 203 17.34 6.22 -34.34
CA ASN A 203 17.38 5.19 -33.31
C ASN A 203 16.55 5.56 -32.07
N LYS A 204 15.22 5.61 -32.24
CA LYS A 204 14.27 5.99 -31.17
C LYS A 204 14.34 5.10 -29.93
N ILE A 205 14.68 3.82 -30.10
CA ILE A 205 14.78 2.85 -29.00
C ILE A 205 15.94 3.22 -28.07
N GLU A 206 17.11 3.50 -28.65
CA GLU A 206 18.30 3.88 -27.89
C GLU A 206 18.10 5.21 -27.14
N GLN A 207 17.49 6.20 -27.80
CA GLN A 207 17.12 7.47 -27.14
C GLN A 207 16.17 7.24 -25.96
N HIS A 208 15.14 6.39 -26.14
CA HIS A 208 14.21 6.07 -25.06
C HIS A 208 14.91 5.36 -23.89
N MET A 209 15.83 4.43 -24.16
CA MET A 209 16.62 3.77 -23.11
C MET A 209 17.48 4.77 -22.33
N GLN A 210 18.15 5.72 -23.01
CA GLN A 210 18.91 6.78 -22.36
C GLN A 210 18.04 7.71 -21.50
N ILE A 211 16.84 8.06 -21.99
CA ILE A 211 15.85 8.85 -21.23
C ILE A 211 15.48 8.12 -19.93
N VAL A 212 15.13 6.84 -20.04
CA VAL A 212 14.74 6.01 -18.88
C VAL A 212 15.90 5.84 -17.90
N GLU A 213 17.12 5.61 -18.37
CA GLU A 213 18.31 5.47 -17.51
C GLU A 213 18.60 6.75 -16.72
N ARG A 214 18.63 7.91 -17.41
CA ARG A 214 18.87 9.19 -16.75
C ARG A 214 17.75 9.58 -15.78
N PHE A 215 16.50 9.24 -16.10
CA PHE A 215 15.38 9.45 -15.18
C PHE A 215 15.45 8.53 -13.96
N LYS A 216 15.94 7.27 -14.11
CA LYS A 216 16.22 6.38 -12.98
C LYS A 216 17.30 6.92 -12.07
N GLU A 217 18.36 7.53 -12.61
CA GLU A 217 19.39 8.19 -11.81
C GLU A 217 18.82 9.33 -10.97
N PHE A 218 18.01 10.19 -11.59
CA PHE A 218 17.30 11.27 -10.90
C PHE A 218 16.40 10.74 -9.76
N ARG A 219 15.62 9.68 -10.00
CA ARG A 219 14.76 9.07 -8.97
C ARG A 219 15.57 8.45 -7.83
N ASN A 220 16.72 7.85 -8.15
CA ASN A 220 17.53 7.13 -7.17
C ASN A 220 18.50 8.02 -6.38
N GLN A 221 18.56 9.32 -6.66
CA GLN A 221 19.43 10.25 -5.96
C GLN A 221 19.18 10.28 -4.44
N SER A 222 17.91 10.16 -4.01
CA SER A 222 17.54 10.18 -2.58
C SER A 222 18.02 8.93 -1.83
N LYS A 223 18.35 7.86 -2.56
CA LYS A 223 18.85 6.58 -2.04
C LYS A 223 20.38 6.55 -1.85
N ALA A 224 21.09 7.63 -2.16
CA ALA A 224 22.55 7.67 -2.06
C ALA A 224 23.06 7.35 -0.64
N LEU A 225 22.41 7.91 0.39
CA LEU A 225 22.78 7.63 1.79
C LEU A 225 22.44 6.20 2.19
N LYS A 226 21.28 5.67 1.76
CA LYS A 226 20.94 4.25 1.95
C LYS A 226 22.03 3.33 1.40
N ARG A 227 22.45 3.54 0.14
CA ARG A 227 23.51 2.71 -0.49
C ARG A 227 24.81 2.73 0.29
N ARG A 228 25.17 3.89 0.87
CA ARG A 228 26.34 4.01 1.75
C ARG A 228 26.16 3.20 3.03
N LEU A 229 25.01 3.32 3.70
CA LEU A 229 24.71 2.57 4.91
C LEU A 229 24.68 1.04 4.66
N ASP A 230 24.05 0.60 3.57
CA ASP A 230 23.99 -0.81 3.18
C ASP A 230 25.40 -1.38 2.89
N HIS A 231 26.31 -0.57 2.34
CA HIS A 231 27.69 -0.98 2.12
C HIS A 231 28.47 -1.11 3.43
N THR A 232 28.20 -0.26 4.41
CA THR A 232 28.90 -0.25 5.71
C THR A 232 28.36 -1.33 6.68
N TYR A 233 27.04 -1.51 6.75
CA TYR A 233 26.38 -2.37 7.76
C TYR A 233 25.80 -3.67 7.20
N GLY A 234 25.84 -3.85 5.88
CA GLY A 234 25.10 -4.90 5.21
C GLY A 234 23.64 -4.49 4.99
N SER A 235 23.03 -5.09 3.96
CA SER A 235 21.62 -4.87 3.65
C SER A 235 20.73 -5.55 4.68
N THR A 236 19.65 -4.87 5.07
CA THR A 236 18.59 -5.42 5.96
C THR A 236 17.93 -6.69 5.40
N ALA A 237 18.12 -7.01 4.11
CA ALA A 237 17.59 -8.21 3.47
C ALA A 237 18.32 -9.52 3.84
N LYS A 238 19.46 -9.47 4.55
CA LYS A 238 20.22 -10.68 4.96
C LYS A 238 20.34 -10.73 6.49
N ARG A 239 19.35 -11.30 7.18
CA ARG A 239 19.51 -11.63 8.61
C ARG A 239 20.52 -12.76 8.77
N ARG A 240 21.57 -12.55 9.56
CA ARG A 240 22.56 -13.59 9.91
C ARG A 240 22.11 -14.26 11.21
N LYS A 241 21.98 -15.58 11.20
CA LYS A 241 21.59 -16.40 12.36
C LYS A 241 22.67 -16.33 13.45
N VAL A 242 22.25 -16.08 14.70
CA VAL A 242 23.07 -16.31 15.90
C VAL A 242 22.48 -17.50 16.67
N GLU A 243 23.36 -18.35 17.18
CA GLU A 243 23.04 -19.62 17.85
C GLU A 243 22.77 -19.34 19.34
N ASN A 244 21.49 -19.34 19.73
CA ASN A 244 20.92 -19.13 21.08
C ASN A 244 20.44 -17.71 21.44
N GLY A 245 19.11 -17.55 21.49
CA GLY A 245 18.42 -16.49 22.24
C GLY A 245 17.29 -15.81 21.46
N SER A 246 16.06 -15.92 21.98
CA SER A 246 14.92 -15.00 21.83
C SER A 246 14.86 -14.13 20.56
N ALA A 247 13.90 -14.42 19.67
CA ALA A 247 13.59 -13.64 18.47
C ALA A 247 12.89 -12.30 18.80
N HIS A 248 13.53 -11.44 19.58
CA HIS A 248 13.37 -10.00 19.40
C HIS A 248 14.35 -9.56 18.30
N ALA A 249 13.99 -8.52 17.55
CA ALA A 249 14.88 -7.89 16.59
C ALA A 249 16.04 -7.20 17.31
N ASP A 250 16.94 -7.98 17.92
CA ASP A 250 18.26 -7.52 18.30
C ASP A 250 19.06 -7.38 17.00
N PHE A 251 18.81 -6.25 16.34
CA PHE A 251 19.83 -5.61 15.51
C PHE A 251 21.11 -5.66 16.31
N ILE A 252 22.17 -6.18 15.70
CA ILE A 252 23.53 -6.21 16.25
C ILE A 252 23.71 -4.95 17.10
N SER A 253 23.97 -5.15 18.39
CA SER A 253 24.60 -4.18 19.27
C SER A 253 25.97 -3.84 18.69
N GLY A 254 25.96 -3.15 17.55
CA GLY A 254 27.09 -2.48 16.96
C GLY A 254 27.02 -1.11 17.58
N ASP A 255 27.78 -0.94 18.65
CA ASP A 255 28.05 0.31 19.38
C ASP A 255 28.69 1.41 18.48
N ASP A 256 28.59 1.25 17.14
CA ASP A 256 29.39 1.89 16.10
C ASP A 256 28.53 2.32 14.89
N ALA A 257 27.21 2.56 15.03
CA ALA A 257 26.49 3.25 13.95
C ALA A 257 27.14 4.63 13.73
N PRO A 258 27.56 5.00 12.50
CA PRO A 258 28.35 6.19 12.29
C PRO A 258 27.43 7.39 12.42
N SER A 259 27.93 8.48 13.00
CA SER A 259 27.19 9.73 13.01
C SER A 259 26.88 10.14 11.57
N ILE A 260 25.59 10.17 11.23
CA ILE A 260 25.14 10.69 9.94
C ILE A 260 25.53 12.17 9.92
N ASN A 261 26.03 12.65 8.78
CA ASN A 261 26.45 14.04 8.65
C ASN A 261 25.32 14.98 9.11
N PRO A 262 25.59 15.89 10.09
CA PRO A 262 24.58 16.72 10.72
C PRO A 262 23.85 17.66 9.75
N ASN A 263 24.47 17.99 8.61
CA ASN A 263 23.92 18.90 7.61
C ASN A 263 22.98 18.22 6.60
N VAL A 264 22.87 16.89 6.63
CA VAL A 264 21.95 16.16 5.75
C VAL A 264 20.51 16.52 6.13
N VAL A 265 19.70 16.87 5.12
CA VAL A 265 18.26 17.07 5.29
C VAL A 265 17.54 15.77 4.98
N VAL A 266 16.65 15.35 5.86
CA VAL A 266 15.86 14.13 5.73
C VAL A 266 14.36 14.44 5.76
N ARG A 267 13.58 13.58 5.12
CA ARG A 267 12.11 13.60 5.16
C ARG A 267 11.56 12.18 5.10
N ILE A 268 10.26 12.05 5.36
CA ILE A 268 9.54 10.77 5.25
C ILE A 268 9.25 10.45 3.78
N ASN A 269 9.61 9.25 3.38
CA ASN A 269 9.25 8.69 2.09
C ASN A 269 7.81 8.15 2.13
N ARG A 270 6.87 9.01 1.78
CA ARG A 270 5.44 8.67 1.75
C ARG A 270 5.13 7.50 0.81
N GLN A 271 5.87 7.34 -0.29
CA GLN A 271 5.65 6.25 -1.25
C GLN A 271 5.96 4.88 -0.62
N LYS A 272 7.07 4.79 0.14
CA LYS A 272 7.40 3.56 0.87
C LYS A 272 6.39 3.28 1.98
N CYS A 273 5.91 4.29 2.68
CA CYS A 273 4.83 4.11 3.67
C CYS A 273 3.55 3.56 3.02
N LEU A 274 3.20 3.97 1.80
CA LEU A 274 2.07 3.39 1.06
C LEU A 274 2.28 1.91 0.73
N VAL A 275 3.51 1.49 0.41
CA VAL A 275 3.82 0.06 0.23
C VAL A 275 3.53 -0.73 1.49
N GLN A 276 3.87 -0.19 2.68
CA GLN A 276 3.59 -0.87 3.94
C GLN A 276 2.08 -0.93 4.23
N LEU A 277 1.34 0.15 3.99
CA LEU A 277 -0.12 0.15 4.13
C LEU A 277 -0.81 -0.82 3.16
N ARG A 278 -0.31 -0.94 1.91
CA ARG A 278 -0.78 -1.93 0.94
C ARG A 278 -0.55 -3.34 1.46
N ASN A 279 0.65 -3.62 1.97
CA ASN A 279 0.99 -4.95 2.49
C ASN A 279 0.09 -5.33 3.68
N GLN A 280 -0.19 -4.39 4.57
CA GLN A 280 -1.14 -4.59 5.66
C GLN A 280 -2.53 -4.91 5.10
N ARG A 281 -3.05 -4.11 4.15
CA ARG A 281 -4.37 -4.35 3.56
C ARG A 281 -4.47 -5.71 2.86
N LEU A 282 -3.42 -6.14 2.17
CA LEU A 282 -3.36 -7.45 1.52
C LEU A 282 -3.29 -8.60 2.53
N ALA A 283 -2.55 -8.42 3.63
CA ALA A 283 -2.52 -9.38 4.74
C ALA A 283 -3.88 -9.51 5.43
N ASP A 284 -4.57 -8.39 5.63
CA ASP A 284 -5.91 -8.37 6.22
C ASP A 284 -6.93 -9.02 5.27
N PHE A 285 -6.80 -8.77 3.95
CA PHE A 285 -7.64 -9.44 2.95
C PHE A 285 -7.44 -10.97 2.92
N ALA A 286 -6.19 -11.42 3.09
CA ALA A 286 -5.91 -12.85 3.25
C ALA A 286 -6.45 -13.40 4.59
N ALA A 287 -6.38 -12.62 5.67
CA ALA A 287 -6.91 -12.99 6.97
C ALA A 287 -8.44 -13.11 6.97
N ASP A 288 -9.14 -12.19 6.32
CA ASP A 288 -10.60 -12.23 6.16
C ASP A 288 -11.04 -13.47 5.34
N THR A 289 -10.20 -13.92 4.41
CA THR A 289 -10.51 -15.06 3.54
C THR A 289 -10.15 -16.42 4.15
N PHE A 290 -9.00 -16.51 4.85
CA PHE A 290 -8.39 -17.78 5.27
C PHE A 290 -8.01 -17.85 6.75
N GLY A 291 -8.37 -16.83 7.54
CA GLY A 291 -8.06 -16.72 8.96
C GLY A 291 -6.72 -16.03 9.26
N GLU A 292 -6.60 -15.55 10.51
CA GLU A 292 -5.49 -14.71 10.98
C GLU A 292 -4.10 -15.32 10.77
N VAL A 293 -3.95 -16.63 11.01
CA VAL A 293 -2.66 -17.33 10.87
C VAL A 293 -2.18 -17.31 9.42
N THR A 294 -3.08 -17.57 8.46
CA THR A 294 -2.74 -17.51 7.03
C THR A 294 -2.39 -16.08 6.62
N GLY A 295 -3.11 -15.08 7.14
CA GLY A 295 -2.80 -13.66 6.93
C GLY A 295 -1.43 -13.27 7.50
N GLN A 296 -1.02 -13.80 8.65
CA GLN A 296 0.31 -13.58 9.23
C GLN A 296 1.43 -14.20 8.37
N VAL A 297 1.27 -15.45 7.91
CA VAL A 297 2.22 -16.09 6.97
C VAL A 297 2.37 -15.24 5.70
N TYR A 298 1.24 -14.74 5.18
CA TYR A 298 1.25 -13.87 4.00
C TYR A 298 1.92 -12.51 4.27
N ARG A 299 1.72 -11.92 5.45
CA ARG A 299 2.39 -10.68 5.87
C ARG A 299 3.91 -10.85 5.88
N THR A 300 4.43 -11.94 6.46
CA THR A 300 5.87 -12.24 6.46
C THR A 300 6.42 -12.39 5.04
N LEU A 301 5.69 -13.05 4.14
CA LEU A 301 6.06 -13.12 2.72
C LEU A 301 6.13 -11.72 2.08
N LEU A 302 5.12 -10.89 2.29
CA LEU A 302 5.06 -9.52 1.74
C LEU A 302 6.21 -8.64 2.25
N GLU A 303 6.57 -8.75 3.52
CA GLU A 303 7.70 -8.02 4.11
C GLU A 303 9.03 -8.35 3.42
N ILE A 304 9.28 -9.65 3.16
CA ILE A 304 10.47 -10.11 2.44
C ILE A 304 10.48 -9.58 1.01
N LEU A 305 9.37 -9.76 0.28
CA LEU A 305 9.26 -9.38 -1.12
C LEU A 305 9.36 -7.87 -1.35
N THR A 306 8.94 -7.07 -0.38
CA THR A 306 8.85 -5.62 -0.53
C THR A 306 10.04 -4.86 0.03
N THR A 307 11.07 -5.53 0.55
CA THR A 307 12.33 -4.89 1.00
C THR A 307 12.92 -3.92 -0.03
N GLN A 308 12.89 -4.29 -1.32
CA GLN A 308 13.41 -3.49 -2.42
C GLN A 308 12.34 -2.68 -3.18
N LEU A 309 11.07 -2.87 -2.86
CA LEU A 309 9.94 -2.18 -3.50
C LEU A 309 9.65 -0.86 -2.78
N ALA A 310 9.89 0.24 -3.49
CA ALA A 310 9.74 1.61 -2.96
C ALA A 310 8.37 2.25 -3.28
N VAL A 311 7.65 1.70 -4.27
CA VAL A 311 6.40 2.25 -4.81
C VAL A 311 5.39 1.12 -5.04
N CYS A 312 4.09 1.41 -4.89
CA CYS A 312 3.02 0.45 -5.16
C CYS A 312 2.79 0.22 -6.65
N ARG A 313 2.80 1.30 -7.44
CA ARG A 313 2.59 1.29 -8.88
C ARG A 313 3.88 1.57 -9.63
N ALA A 314 4.10 0.86 -10.73
CA ALA A 314 5.20 1.17 -11.64
C ALA A 314 5.03 2.60 -12.20
N ASP A 315 6.14 3.32 -12.35
CA ASP A 315 6.11 4.64 -12.98
C ASP A 315 5.85 4.46 -14.48
N PRO A 316 4.77 5.05 -15.04
CA PRO A 316 4.43 4.87 -16.45
C PRO A 316 5.56 5.33 -17.40
N ASN A 317 6.43 6.23 -16.96
CA ASN A 317 7.55 6.75 -17.75
C ASN A 317 8.80 5.85 -17.72
N ILE A 318 8.90 4.96 -16.73
CA ILE A 318 9.98 3.98 -16.59
C ILE A 318 9.55 2.62 -17.15
N GLY A 319 8.24 2.37 -17.23
CA GLY A 319 7.65 1.08 -17.60
C GLY A 319 7.70 0.07 -16.45
N ASP A 320 7.13 -1.10 -16.68
CA ASP A 320 7.31 -2.24 -15.78
C ASP A 320 8.78 -2.61 -15.77
N GLN A 321 9.41 -2.59 -14.58
CA GLN A 321 10.83 -2.93 -14.39
C GLN A 321 11.16 -4.41 -14.65
N ALA A 322 10.28 -5.14 -15.35
CA ALA A 322 10.36 -6.57 -15.64
C ALA A 322 11.46 -6.95 -16.67
N SER A 323 12.57 -6.21 -16.69
CA SER A 323 13.86 -6.75 -17.10
C SER A 323 14.66 -7.31 -15.90
N GLY A 324 14.20 -7.06 -14.67
CA GLY A 324 14.65 -7.76 -13.46
C GLY A 324 13.66 -8.85 -13.06
N GLN A 325 14.15 -10.00 -12.57
CA GLN A 325 13.32 -11.03 -11.97
C GLN A 325 12.37 -10.40 -10.94
N GLN A 326 11.07 -10.70 -11.02
CA GLN A 326 10.13 -10.35 -9.95
C GLN A 326 10.72 -10.81 -8.61
N PRO A 327 10.53 -10.05 -7.51
CA PRO A 327 11.02 -10.47 -6.22
C PRO A 327 10.41 -11.83 -5.87
N THR A 328 11.26 -12.75 -5.47
CA THR A 328 10.87 -14.09 -5.02
C THR A 328 11.38 -14.31 -3.61
N ALA A 329 10.63 -15.02 -2.78
CA ALA A 329 11.05 -15.47 -1.47
C ALA A 329 11.03 -17.00 -1.42
N THR A 330 12.02 -17.60 -0.76
CA THR A 330 12.03 -19.05 -0.54
C THR A 330 11.22 -19.43 0.70
N SER A 331 10.74 -20.66 0.77
CA SER A 331 10.06 -21.19 1.96
C SER A 331 10.96 -21.11 3.20
N MET A 332 12.27 -21.33 3.03
CA MET A 332 13.23 -21.20 4.13
C MET A 332 13.35 -19.76 4.63
N GLU A 333 13.41 -18.76 3.75
CA GLU A 333 13.46 -17.35 4.14
C GLU A 333 12.20 -16.93 4.90
N ILE A 334 11.02 -17.37 4.47
CA ILE A 334 9.75 -17.09 5.16
C ILE A 334 9.76 -17.73 6.55
N TYR A 335 10.20 -18.99 6.64
CA TYR A 335 10.28 -19.72 7.90
C TYR A 335 11.27 -19.11 8.90
N GLU A 336 12.35 -18.50 8.43
CA GLU A 336 13.33 -17.80 9.28
C GLU A 336 12.84 -16.44 9.80
N ASN A 337 11.83 -15.84 9.15
CA ASN A 337 11.30 -14.52 9.52
C ASN A 337 9.92 -14.57 10.17
N ILE A 338 9.27 -15.72 10.22
CA ILE A 338 7.98 -15.87 10.91
C ILE A 338 8.19 -15.85 12.42
N ASP A 339 7.30 -15.17 13.14
CA ASP A 339 7.33 -15.14 14.60
C ASP A 339 7.10 -16.56 15.17
N GLU A 340 7.95 -16.96 16.10
CA GLU A 340 7.89 -18.26 16.77
C GLU A 340 6.59 -18.43 17.56
N ALA A 341 6.00 -17.33 18.04
CA ALA A 341 4.73 -17.32 18.78
C ALA A 341 3.52 -17.73 17.91
N VAL A 342 3.63 -17.65 16.58
CA VAL A 342 2.53 -17.98 15.67
C VAL A 342 2.25 -19.49 15.67
N ASN A 343 1.00 -19.87 15.93
CA ASN A 343 0.59 -21.27 15.90
C ASN A 343 0.12 -21.69 14.50
N LEU A 344 1.06 -22.20 13.69
CA LEU A 344 0.83 -22.69 12.32
C LEU A 344 -0.04 -23.94 12.21
N GLN A 345 -0.44 -24.56 13.33
CA GLN A 345 -1.40 -25.67 13.29
C GLN A 345 -2.86 -25.17 13.27
N SER A 346 -3.08 -23.91 13.63
CA SER A 346 -4.41 -23.30 13.70
C SER A 346 -4.87 -22.82 12.32
N GLY A 347 -6.14 -23.01 11.99
CA GLY A 347 -6.77 -22.49 10.77
C GLY A 347 -6.73 -23.41 9.54
N ILE A 348 -5.90 -24.47 9.52
CA ILE A 348 -5.90 -25.47 8.44
C ILE A 348 -6.64 -26.74 8.88
N GLY A 349 -7.69 -27.09 8.14
CA GLY A 349 -8.38 -28.38 8.30
C GLY A 349 -7.51 -29.54 7.85
N LYS A 350 -7.53 -30.66 8.60
CA LYS A 350 -6.85 -31.89 8.19
C LYS A 350 -7.63 -32.54 7.05
N ALA A 351 -7.19 -32.34 5.82
CA ALA A 351 -7.70 -33.11 4.68
C ALA A 351 -7.04 -34.50 4.64
N PRO A 352 -7.79 -35.59 4.34
CA PRO A 352 -7.20 -36.89 4.08
C PRO A 352 -6.16 -36.79 2.95
N ARG A 353 -5.00 -37.43 3.10
CA ARG A 353 -3.90 -37.38 2.11
C ARG A 353 -4.37 -37.79 0.71
N ASP A 354 -5.34 -38.69 0.61
CA ASP A 354 -5.91 -39.19 -0.65
C ASP A 354 -6.77 -38.15 -1.41
N THR A 355 -7.12 -37.04 -0.75
CA THR A 355 -7.91 -35.95 -1.35
C THR A 355 -7.08 -34.75 -1.80
N ILE A 356 -5.76 -34.76 -1.51
CA ILE A 356 -4.85 -33.67 -1.84
C ILE A 356 -4.05 -34.06 -3.07
N ASP A 357 -4.31 -33.41 -4.21
CA ASP A 357 -3.45 -33.53 -5.37
C ASP A 357 -2.22 -32.64 -5.21
N VAL A 358 -1.19 -33.19 -4.57
CA VAL A 358 0.09 -32.50 -4.34
C VAL A 358 0.78 -32.13 -5.66
N GLY A 359 0.59 -32.93 -6.72
CA GLY A 359 1.22 -32.67 -8.02
C GLY A 359 0.65 -31.44 -8.71
N SER A 360 -0.67 -31.24 -8.61
CA SER A 360 -1.33 -30.03 -9.08
C SER A 360 -1.01 -28.81 -8.22
N ALA A 361 -1.06 -28.97 -6.89
CA ALA A 361 -0.81 -27.90 -5.92
C ALA A 361 0.61 -27.32 -6.02
N GLU A 362 1.61 -28.20 -6.22
CA GLU A 362 3.01 -27.82 -6.35
C GLU A 362 3.47 -27.62 -7.81
N LYS A 363 2.53 -27.50 -8.76
CA LYS A 363 2.86 -27.20 -10.15
C LYS A 363 3.52 -25.82 -10.25
N VAL A 364 4.78 -25.78 -10.67
CA VAL A 364 5.54 -24.53 -10.86
C VAL A 364 4.91 -23.69 -11.96
N ARG A 365 4.60 -22.44 -11.65
CA ARG A 365 4.04 -21.45 -12.57
C ARG A 365 5.04 -20.31 -12.76
N PRO A 366 5.82 -20.29 -13.85
CA PRO A 366 6.86 -19.29 -14.06
C PRO A 366 6.31 -17.90 -14.38
N THR A 367 5.13 -17.83 -15.01
CA THR A 367 4.47 -16.58 -15.40
C THR A 367 3.10 -16.43 -14.71
N PRO A 368 2.61 -15.19 -14.57
CA PRO A 368 1.23 -14.95 -14.16
C PRO A 368 0.25 -15.60 -15.15
N MET A 369 -0.88 -16.11 -14.66
CA MET A 369 -1.94 -16.68 -15.50
C MET A 369 -2.74 -15.54 -16.16
N SER A 370 -3.20 -15.71 -17.40
CA SER A 370 -4.07 -14.74 -18.08
C SER A 370 -5.53 -14.87 -17.59
N TYR A 371 -6.26 -13.75 -17.61
CA TYR A 371 -7.65 -13.63 -17.13
C TYR A 371 -8.63 -14.61 -17.78
N ASP A 372 -8.37 -15.01 -19.03
CA ASP A 372 -9.27 -15.88 -19.82
C ASP A 372 -9.06 -17.39 -19.58
N SER A 373 -8.07 -17.77 -18.78
CA SER A 373 -7.72 -19.19 -18.57
C SER A 373 -8.41 -19.83 -17.36
N ASP A 374 -9.51 -19.23 -16.88
CA ASP A 374 -10.39 -19.79 -15.84
C ASP A 374 -11.48 -20.72 -16.44
N SER A 375 -11.40 -21.08 -17.73
CA SER A 375 -12.17 -22.22 -18.23
C SER A 375 -11.60 -23.50 -17.61
N ASP A 376 -12.38 -24.09 -16.72
CA ASP A 376 -12.22 -25.39 -16.05
C ASP A 376 -12.26 -26.56 -17.07
N ALA A 377 -11.50 -26.44 -18.16
CA ALA A 377 -11.29 -27.49 -19.12
C ALA A 377 -10.14 -28.34 -18.58
N SER A 378 -10.49 -29.55 -18.16
CA SER A 378 -9.56 -30.67 -17.97
C SER A 378 -8.51 -30.65 -19.08
N ASP A 379 -7.29 -30.19 -18.76
CA ASP A 379 -6.12 -30.29 -19.63
C ASP A 379 -5.72 -31.78 -19.73
N GLY A 380 -6.44 -32.51 -20.57
CA GLY A 380 -5.91 -33.69 -21.23
C GLY A 380 -5.13 -33.22 -22.45
N GLU A 381 -3.82 -33.00 -22.30
CA GLU A 381 -2.92 -32.75 -23.43
C GLU A 381 -1.80 -33.79 -23.46
N PRO A 382 -1.27 -34.10 -24.66
CA PRO A 382 -0.99 -35.46 -25.08
C PRO A 382 0.48 -35.87 -24.91
N GLU A 383 0.70 -37.17 -24.65
CA GLU A 383 2.02 -37.79 -24.63
C GLU A 383 2.74 -37.62 -25.97
N VAL A 384 3.85 -36.90 -25.93
CA VAL A 384 4.85 -36.87 -27.00
C VAL A 384 5.58 -38.21 -26.98
N ARG A 385 5.28 -39.06 -27.97
CA ARG A 385 6.09 -40.23 -28.33
C ARG A 385 7.52 -39.80 -28.67
N ALA A 386 8.48 -40.32 -27.92
CA ALA A 386 9.85 -40.49 -28.39
C ALA A 386 10.27 -41.95 -28.12
N GLY A 387 10.52 -42.69 -29.21
CA GLY A 387 11.03 -44.05 -29.18
C GLY A 387 12.54 -44.12 -29.44
N GLY A 388 13.13 -45.26 -29.03
CA GLY A 388 14.51 -45.71 -29.30
C GLY A 388 15.23 -46.12 -28.00
N ALA A 389 15.18 -47.41 -27.59
CA ALA A 389 16.21 -48.46 -27.80
C ALA A 389 17.46 -48.26 -26.89
N SER A 390 18.04 -49.21 -26.15
CA SER A 390 18.06 -50.70 -26.11
C SER A 390 18.78 -51.21 -24.83
N ASP A 391 18.63 -52.50 -24.51
CA ASP A 391 19.49 -53.45 -23.73
C ASP A 391 19.78 -53.15 -22.23
N ASP A 392 19.92 -54.10 -21.30
CA ASP A 392 19.79 -55.56 -21.23
C ASP A 392 19.80 -55.97 -19.74
N ASP A 393 19.13 -57.09 -19.44
CA ASP A 393 19.38 -58.10 -18.38
C ASP A 393 19.55 -57.73 -16.89
N ASP A 394 18.71 -58.32 -16.01
CA ASP A 394 19.17 -59.42 -15.13
C ASP A 394 17.98 -60.09 -14.39
N PHE A 395 18.14 -61.39 -14.17
CA PHE A 395 17.20 -62.43 -13.78
C PHE A 395 16.95 -62.53 -12.26
N GLY A 396 15.80 -63.12 -11.85
CA GLY A 396 15.74 -63.84 -10.55
C GLY A 396 14.38 -64.00 -9.84
N ARG A 397 13.59 -64.99 -10.23
CA ARG A 397 12.39 -65.58 -9.54
C ARG A 397 12.74 -66.26 -8.18
N PRO A 398 11.82 -66.92 -7.42
CA PRO A 398 10.38 -66.69 -7.10
C PRO A 398 9.92 -67.08 -5.65
N LYS A 399 8.63 -66.80 -5.32
CA LYS A 399 7.73 -67.50 -4.32
C LYS A 399 8.09 -67.32 -2.81
N ALA A 400 7.20 -67.32 -1.81
CA ALA A 400 5.85 -67.83 -1.61
C ALA A 400 5.14 -67.07 -0.46
N ARG A 401 3.79 -67.13 -0.43
CA ARG A 401 2.97 -66.87 0.78
C ARG A 401 3.22 -67.96 1.84
N PRO A 402 3.06 -67.64 3.14
CA PRO A 402 1.98 -68.32 3.86
C PRO A 402 1.22 -67.43 4.86
N THR A 403 0.00 -67.88 5.12
CA THR A 403 -0.94 -67.47 6.17
C THR A 403 -0.53 -68.03 7.54
N SER A 404 -0.69 -67.27 8.63
CA SER A 404 -1.38 -67.71 9.86
C SER A 404 -1.37 -66.61 10.93
N ARG A 405 -2.50 -66.45 11.60
CA ARG A 405 -2.68 -65.66 12.83
C ARG A 405 -2.18 -66.48 14.04
N THR A 406 -1.68 -65.82 15.09
CA THR A 406 -2.23 -65.81 16.47
C THR A 406 -1.33 -65.05 17.46
N ASN A 407 -2.02 -64.38 18.40
CA ASN A 407 -1.60 -63.59 19.57
C ASN A 407 -0.31 -63.93 20.32
N GLY A 408 0.35 -62.86 20.80
CA GLY A 408 1.32 -62.88 21.90
C GLY A 408 1.62 -61.46 22.40
N GLU A 409 1.23 -61.20 23.64
CA GLU A 409 1.34 -59.96 24.42
C GLU A 409 2.80 -59.49 24.58
N ARG A 410 3.11 -58.23 24.20
CA ARG A 410 4.31 -57.53 24.70
C ARG A 410 4.11 -56.02 24.62
N GLN A 411 4.36 -55.37 25.76
CA GLN A 411 4.24 -53.94 26.00
C GLN A 411 4.82 -53.10 24.85
N THR A 412 3.95 -52.33 24.20
CA THR A 412 4.34 -51.24 23.31
C THR A 412 4.80 -50.06 24.16
N THR A 413 6.10 -49.95 24.39
CA THR A 413 6.72 -48.66 24.67
C THR A 413 6.50 -47.80 23.43
N VAL A 414 5.45 -46.98 23.46
CA VAL A 414 5.25 -45.91 22.48
C VAL A 414 6.37 -44.90 22.73
N LYS A 415 7.49 -45.06 22.02
CA LYS A 415 8.35 -43.92 21.73
C LYS A 415 7.52 -43.04 20.82
N PHE A 416 7.01 -41.93 21.36
CA PHE A 416 6.56 -40.83 20.54
C PHE A 416 7.77 -40.44 19.69
N GLU A 417 7.68 -40.64 18.38
CA GLU A 417 8.60 -39.98 17.45
C GLU A 417 8.46 -38.49 17.72
N ASP A 418 9.57 -37.84 18.07
CA ASP A 418 9.65 -36.39 18.21
C ASP A 418 9.03 -35.75 16.95
N GLU A 419 7.95 -34.97 17.12
CA GLU A 419 7.42 -34.11 16.06
C GLU A 419 8.54 -33.16 15.63
N SER A 420 9.24 -33.54 14.56
CA SER A 420 10.44 -32.89 14.08
C SER A 420 10.12 -31.49 13.55
N LYS A 421 11.12 -30.60 13.59
CA LYS A 421 11.05 -29.22 13.08
C LYS A 421 10.56 -29.11 11.63
N ASP A 422 10.66 -30.18 10.83
CA ASP A 422 10.08 -30.25 9.48
C ASP A 422 8.54 -30.11 9.47
N SER A 423 7.83 -30.53 10.54
CA SER A 423 6.37 -30.40 10.66
C SER A 423 5.90 -28.93 10.64
N ARG A 424 6.64 -28.01 11.27
CA ARG A 424 6.27 -26.58 11.31
C ARG A 424 6.47 -25.92 9.94
N LEU A 425 7.56 -26.25 9.25
CA LEU A 425 7.81 -25.78 7.89
C LEU A 425 6.75 -26.28 6.92
N ASP A 426 6.38 -27.56 7.00
CA ASP A 426 5.35 -28.15 6.14
C ASP A 426 3.97 -27.52 6.39
N ARG A 427 3.62 -27.26 7.67
CA ARG A 427 2.39 -26.52 8.01
C ARG A 427 2.39 -25.11 7.43
N MET A 428 3.51 -24.38 7.53
CA MET A 428 3.64 -23.06 6.89
C MET A 428 3.48 -23.15 5.36
N ARG A 429 4.08 -24.15 4.71
CA ARG A 429 3.92 -24.39 3.27
C ARG A 429 2.47 -24.65 2.88
N GLN A 430 1.71 -25.38 3.71
CA GLN A 430 0.28 -25.59 3.47
C GLN A 430 -0.52 -24.27 3.45
N HIS A 431 -0.20 -23.31 4.32
CA HIS A 431 -0.80 -21.96 4.25
C HIS A 431 -0.47 -21.25 2.92
N LEU A 432 0.76 -21.38 2.42
CA LEU A 432 1.18 -20.78 1.15
C LEU A 432 0.49 -21.44 -0.06
N LEU A 433 0.30 -22.75 -0.04
CA LEU A 433 -0.44 -23.48 -1.08
C LEU A 433 -1.93 -23.07 -1.09
N LEU A 434 -2.55 -22.92 0.08
CA LEU A 434 -3.92 -22.42 0.20
C LEU A 434 -4.09 -21.02 -0.43
N LEU A 435 -3.12 -20.14 -0.19
CA LEU A 435 -3.09 -18.80 -0.79
C LEU A 435 -2.91 -18.87 -2.32
N ALA A 436 -2.13 -19.83 -2.83
CA ALA A 436 -1.87 -20.01 -4.25
C ALA A 436 -3.05 -20.58 -5.04
N GLU A 437 -3.82 -21.49 -4.44
CA GLU A 437 -5.01 -22.11 -5.05
C GLU A 437 -6.28 -21.25 -4.91
N SER A 438 -6.25 -20.23 -4.07
CA SER A 438 -7.38 -19.33 -3.87
C SER A 438 -7.90 -18.70 -5.17
N LYS A 439 -9.20 -18.37 -5.21
CA LYS A 439 -9.81 -17.58 -6.30
C LYS A 439 -9.03 -16.29 -6.58
N HIS A 440 -8.55 -15.64 -5.52
CA HIS A 440 -7.80 -14.39 -5.62
C HIS A 440 -6.32 -14.59 -6.00
N ARG A 441 -5.78 -15.81 -5.93
CA ARG A 441 -4.38 -16.19 -6.21
C ARG A 441 -3.41 -15.21 -5.56
N PHE A 442 -3.47 -15.11 -4.23
CA PHE A 442 -2.65 -14.20 -3.43
C PHE A 442 -1.14 -14.37 -3.64
N VAL A 443 -0.71 -15.60 -3.95
CA VAL A 443 0.68 -16.00 -4.13
C VAL A 443 0.79 -16.89 -5.36
N ARG A 444 1.93 -16.85 -6.05
CA ARG A 444 2.30 -17.80 -7.10
C ARG A 444 3.51 -18.62 -6.68
N TYR A 445 3.39 -19.94 -6.85
CA TYR A 445 4.51 -20.86 -6.73
C TYR A 445 5.35 -20.82 -8.01
N CYS A 446 6.55 -20.23 -7.94
CA CYS A 446 7.34 -19.88 -9.13
C CYS A 446 8.64 -20.69 -9.28
N GLY A 447 9.00 -21.54 -8.31
CA GLY A 447 10.21 -22.37 -8.39
C GLY A 447 10.35 -23.32 -7.22
N THR A 448 11.34 -24.21 -7.29
CA THR A 448 11.56 -25.30 -6.30
C THR A 448 12.75 -25.03 -5.36
N ALA A 449 13.52 -23.96 -5.57
CA ALA A 449 14.69 -23.65 -4.75
C ALA A 449 14.28 -23.31 -3.30
N GLY A 450 15.14 -23.64 -2.33
CA GLY A 450 14.87 -23.38 -0.90
C GLY A 450 13.59 -24.05 -0.39
N ARG A 451 13.34 -25.29 -0.84
CA ARG A 451 12.09 -26.05 -0.64
C ARG A 451 10.85 -25.38 -1.22
N GLY A 452 10.99 -24.42 -2.15
CA GLY A 452 9.88 -23.78 -2.83
C GLY A 452 10.01 -22.26 -2.85
N GLN A 453 9.80 -21.65 -4.00
CA GLN A 453 9.88 -20.21 -4.24
C GLN A 453 8.51 -19.63 -4.55
N TRP A 454 8.26 -18.46 -3.96
CA TRP A 454 6.97 -17.79 -3.96
C TRP A 454 7.12 -16.34 -4.40
N THR A 455 6.14 -15.84 -5.13
CA THR A 455 6.06 -14.42 -5.53
C THR A 455 4.61 -13.94 -5.49
N VAL A 456 4.42 -12.63 -5.57
CA VAL A 456 3.10 -11.99 -5.57
C VAL A 456 2.95 -11.15 -6.83
N ASP A 457 1.95 -11.49 -7.64
CA ASP A 457 1.60 -10.76 -8.85
C ASP A 457 0.72 -9.55 -8.48
N PHE A 458 1.34 -8.52 -7.91
CA PHE A 458 0.64 -7.35 -7.33
C PHE A 458 -0.39 -6.72 -8.28
N GLY A 459 -0.08 -6.58 -9.58
CA GLY A 459 -1.02 -5.99 -10.55
C GLY A 459 -2.36 -6.74 -10.62
N GLN A 460 -2.29 -8.06 -10.83
CA GLN A 460 -3.50 -8.91 -10.92
C GLN A 460 -4.24 -8.98 -9.59
N LEU A 461 -3.51 -9.12 -8.49
CA LEU A 461 -4.10 -9.18 -7.16
C LEU A 461 -4.81 -7.88 -6.81
N MET A 462 -4.23 -6.73 -7.16
CA MET A 462 -4.83 -5.42 -6.92
C MET A 462 -6.05 -5.15 -7.78
N GLU A 463 -6.09 -5.63 -9.02
CA GLU A 463 -7.30 -5.61 -9.84
C GLU A 463 -8.43 -6.42 -9.20
N ARG A 464 -8.13 -7.63 -8.71
CA ARG A 464 -9.10 -8.47 -8.01
C ARG A 464 -9.60 -7.84 -6.71
N LEU A 465 -8.72 -7.18 -5.96
CA LEU A 465 -9.11 -6.44 -4.76
C LEU A 465 -10.04 -5.27 -5.12
N ARG A 466 -9.68 -4.46 -6.13
CA ARG A 466 -10.55 -3.37 -6.64
C ARG A 466 -11.91 -3.87 -7.11
N GLU A 467 -11.95 -5.00 -7.80
CA GLU A 467 -13.21 -5.65 -8.20
C GLU A 467 -14.04 -6.11 -7.01
N SER A 468 -13.41 -6.69 -5.98
CA SER A 468 -14.14 -7.11 -4.76
C SER A 468 -14.73 -5.92 -4.00
N GLU A 469 -14.01 -4.80 -3.89
CA GLU A 469 -14.52 -3.57 -3.27
C GLU A 469 -15.67 -2.97 -4.07
N LEU A 470 -15.55 -2.97 -5.40
CA LEU A 470 -16.61 -2.49 -6.27
C LEU A 470 -17.86 -3.37 -6.21
N ASP A 471 -17.70 -4.68 -6.16
CA ASP A 471 -18.79 -5.63 -5.97
C ASP A 471 -19.49 -5.43 -4.62
N ALA A 472 -18.74 -5.22 -3.54
CA ALA A 472 -19.28 -4.93 -2.22
C ALA A 472 -20.08 -3.63 -2.20
N TYR A 473 -19.56 -2.57 -2.83
CA TYR A 473 -20.27 -1.30 -2.99
C TYR A 473 -21.60 -1.46 -3.76
N ILE A 474 -21.58 -2.21 -4.87
CA ILE A 474 -22.78 -2.46 -5.68
C ILE A 474 -23.79 -3.32 -4.91
N GLU A 475 -23.35 -4.34 -4.17
CA GLU A 475 -24.24 -5.16 -3.34
C GLU A 475 -24.87 -4.34 -2.21
N GLN A 476 -24.11 -3.47 -1.55
CA GLN A 476 -24.65 -2.62 -0.48
C GLN A 476 -25.66 -1.59 -1.02
N SER A 477 -25.40 -1.03 -2.20
CA SER A 477 -26.23 0.05 -2.77
C SER A 477 -27.44 -0.48 -3.55
N PHE A 478 -27.28 -1.59 -4.28
CA PHE A 478 -28.28 -2.15 -5.20
C PHE A 478 -28.68 -3.59 -4.86
N GLY A 479 -28.16 -4.17 -3.78
CA GLY A 479 -28.49 -5.54 -3.39
C GLY A 479 -27.93 -6.59 -4.34
N ARG A 480 -28.16 -7.86 -3.99
CA ARG A 480 -27.68 -9.03 -4.73
C ARG A 480 -28.13 -9.10 -6.19
N HIS A 481 -29.32 -8.58 -6.48
CA HIS A 481 -29.83 -8.53 -7.86
C HIS A 481 -29.06 -7.53 -8.72
N GLY A 482 -28.70 -6.36 -8.17
CA GLY A 482 -27.86 -5.38 -8.89
C GLY A 482 -26.46 -5.94 -9.15
N LEU A 483 -25.84 -6.53 -8.13
CA LEU A 483 -24.54 -7.18 -8.26
C LEU A 483 -24.54 -8.33 -9.28
N ARG A 484 -25.60 -9.15 -9.29
CA ARG A 484 -25.73 -10.23 -10.29
C ARG A 484 -25.73 -9.67 -11.71
N LEU A 485 -26.53 -8.63 -11.96
CA LEU A 485 -26.64 -8.02 -13.28
C LEU A 485 -25.31 -7.40 -13.73
N THR A 486 -24.57 -6.72 -12.84
CA THR A 486 -23.25 -6.16 -13.17
C THR A 486 -22.20 -7.22 -13.42
N ARG A 487 -22.19 -8.32 -12.65
CA ARG A 487 -21.30 -9.46 -12.90
C ARG A 487 -21.55 -10.10 -14.26
N ILE A 488 -22.82 -10.27 -14.64
CA ILE A 488 -23.18 -10.79 -15.97
C ILE A 488 -22.72 -9.84 -17.08
N LEU A 489 -22.92 -8.53 -16.92
CA LEU A 489 -22.47 -7.54 -17.91
C LEU A 489 -20.94 -7.42 -17.97
N ARG A 490 -20.23 -7.66 -16.86
CA ARG A 490 -18.76 -7.71 -16.84
C ARG A 490 -18.23 -8.93 -17.60
N ASP A 491 -18.85 -10.09 -17.43
CA ASP A 491 -18.45 -11.35 -18.08
C ASP A 491 -18.86 -11.42 -19.56
N LYS A 492 -20.09 -11.01 -19.90
CA LYS A 492 -20.64 -11.11 -21.26
C LYS A 492 -20.49 -9.84 -22.08
N GLY A 493 -20.02 -8.74 -21.47
CA GLY A 493 -19.97 -7.43 -22.10
C GLY A 493 -21.36 -6.84 -22.33
N LYS A 494 -21.63 -6.46 -23.59
CA LYS A 494 -22.84 -5.71 -23.95
C LYS A 494 -24.01 -6.65 -24.23
N LEU A 495 -25.11 -6.51 -23.49
CA LEU A 495 -26.27 -7.39 -23.62
C LEU A 495 -27.54 -6.63 -24.01
N ASP A 496 -28.31 -7.21 -24.92
CA ASP A 496 -29.63 -6.71 -25.30
C ASP A 496 -30.64 -6.92 -24.15
N GLU A 497 -31.65 -6.07 -24.08
CA GLU A 497 -32.75 -6.09 -23.10
C GLU A 497 -33.49 -7.44 -23.06
N LYS A 498 -33.49 -8.19 -24.17
CA LYS A 498 -34.08 -9.54 -24.21
C LYS A 498 -33.19 -10.63 -23.62
N MET A 499 -31.88 -10.51 -23.82
CA MET A 499 -30.92 -11.54 -23.42
C MET A 499 -30.60 -11.46 -21.94
N LEU A 500 -30.43 -10.24 -21.40
CA LEU A 500 -30.05 -10.02 -20.01
C LEU A 500 -31.00 -10.69 -18.98
N PRO A 501 -32.34 -10.61 -19.08
CA PRO A 501 -33.24 -11.31 -18.15
C PRO A 501 -33.12 -12.83 -18.20
N SER A 502 -32.91 -13.39 -19.40
CA SER A 502 -32.75 -14.84 -19.58
C SER A 502 -31.46 -15.35 -18.93
N THR A 503 -30.34 -14.62 -19.11
CA THR A 503 -29.05 -14.96 -18.50
C THR A 503 -29.06 -14.76 -16.98
N ALA A 504 -29.78 -13.75 -16.48
CA ALA A 504 -29.87 -13.46 -15.04
C ALA A 504 -30.85 -14.37 -14.28
N LEU A 505 -31.67 -15.14 -15.00
CA LEU A 505 -32.79 -15.92 -14.47
C LEU A 505 -33.73 -15.05 -13.63
N MET A 506 -34.11 -13.89 -14.19
CA MET A 506 -34.96 -12.89 -13.55
C MET A 506 -36.14 -12.50 -14.44
N LYS A 507 -37.25 -12.05 -13.84
CA LYS A 507 -38.39 -11.54 -14.61
C LYS A 507 -37.99 -10.26 -15.34
N LYS A 508 -38.51 -10.09 -16.57
CA LYS A 508 -38.21 -8.92 -17.41
C LYS A 508 -38.52 -7.59 -16.69
N SER A 509 -39.67 -7.48 -16.01
CA SER A 509 -40.07 -6.29 -15.25
C SER A 509 -39.05 -5.90 -14.19
N ASP A 510 -38.53 -6.89 -13.47
CA ASP A 510 -37.65 -6.69 -12.33
C ASP A 510 -36.26 -6.26 -12.80
N VAL A 511 -35.78 -6.86 -13.90
CA VAL A 511 -34.52 -6.44 -14.55
C VAL A 511 -34.65 -5.02 -15.07
N GLN A 512 -35.73 -4.68 -15.80
CA GLN A 512 -35.94 -3.32 -16.32
C GLN A 512 -35.93 -2.28 -15.19
N GLY A 513 -36.71 -2.51 -14.12
CA GLY A 513 -36.75 -1.61 -12.98
C GLY A 513 -35.38 -1.46 -12.31
N LYS A 514 -34.61 -2.55 -12.21
CA LYS A 514 -33.29 -2.52 -11.59
C LYS A 514 -32.24 -1.83 -12.47
N MET A 515 -32.21 -2.14 -13.76
CA MET A 515 -31.29 -1.52 -14.72
C MET A 515 -31.53 -0.02 -14.83
N LEU A 516 -32.79 0.42 -14.81
CA LEU A 516 -33.13 1.85 -14.79
C LEU A 516 -32.60 2.54 -13.53
N ALA A 517 -32.81 1.95 -12.34
CA ALA A 517 -32.29 2.50 -11.09
C ALA A 517 -30.75 2.59 -11.10
N MET A 518 -30.08 1.58 -11.65
CA MET A 518 -28.61 1.55 -11.77
C MET A 518 -28.09 2.54 -12.81
N GLN A 519 -28.84 2.77 -13.91
CA GLN A 519 -28.53 3.80 -14.89
C GLN A 519 -28.64 5.20 -14.30
N MET A 520 -29.69 5.48 -13.53
CA MET A 520 -29.86 6.78 -12.85
C MET A 520 -28.73 7.07 -11.85
N ALA A 521 -28.13 6.02 -11.28
CA ALA A 521 -26.97 6.12 -10.41
C ALA A 521 -25.62 6.14 -11.16
N GLY A 522 -25.63 6.05 -12.49
CA GLY A 522 -24.41 6.08 -13.30
C GLY A 522 -23.57 4.80 -13.29
N LEU A 523 -24.13 3.67 -12.82
CA LEU A 523 -23.42 2.37 -12.80
C LEU A 523 -23.45 1.65 -14.15
N VAL A 524 -24.54 1.80 -14.91
CA VAL A 524 -24.75 1.10 -16.19
C VAL A 524 -25.23 2.10 -17.22
N GLU A 525 -24.81 1.91 -18.47
CA GLU A 525 -25.26 2.74 -19.58
C GLU A 525 -25.93 1.90 -20.68
N VAL A 526 -26.66 2.61 -21.55
CA VAL A 526 -27.30 2.04 -22.73
C VAL A 526 -26.55 2.53 -23.97
N GLN A 527 -26.08 1.59 -24.78
CA GLN A 527 -25.55 1.89 -26.11
C GLN A 527 -26.64 1.71 -27.16
N GLU A 528 -26.88 2.77 -27.93
CA GLU A 528 -27.77 2.77 -29.07
C GLU A 528 -27.03 2.39 -30.34
N VAL A 529 -27.52 1.38 -31.05
CA VAL A 529 -26.99 0.94 -32.34
C VAL A 529 -28.10 1.01 -33.40
N PRO A 530 -28.14 2.09 -34.21
CA PRO A 530 -29.11 2.22 -35.31
C PRO A 530 -28.93 1.12 -36.36
N LYS A 531 -30.03 0.50 -36.80
CA LYS A 531 -30.00 -0.47 -37.91
C LYS A 531 -29.90 0.21 -39.27
N ASP A 532 -30.24 1.50 -39.35
CA ASP A 532 -30.17 2.31 -40.56
C ASP A 532 -29.84 3.77 -40.24
N ASN A 533 -29.58 4.57 -41.28
CA ASN A 533 -29.23 5.99 -41.14
C ASN A 533 -30.37 6.86 -40.59
N SER A 534 -31.59 6.33 -40.49
CA SER A 534 -32.75 7.08 -39.97
C SER A 534 -32.65 7.35 -38.47
N ARG A 535 -31.87 6.53 -37.73
CA ARG A 535 -31.71 6.57 -36.27
C ARG A 535 -33.03 6.62 -35.49
N LEU A 536 -34.12 6.13 -36.07
CA LEU A 536 -35.43 6.05 -35.42
C LEU A 536 -35.40 4.99 -34.33
N ALA A 537 -35.96 5.28 -33.15
CA ALA A 537 -35.92 4.38 -31.98
C ALA A 537 -36.48 2.97 -32.26
N ASN A 538 -37.50 2.84 -33.12
CA ASN A 538 -38.06 1.55 -33.53
C ASN A 538 -37.13 0.73 -34.44
N ARG A 539 -36.08 1.34 -35.00
CA ARG A 539 -35.03 0.71 -35.80
C ARG A 539 -33.67 0.74 -35.09
N THR A 540 -33.62 1.01 -33.79
CA THR A 540 -32.39 1.04 -32.99
C THR A 540 -32.36 -0.15 -32.04
N LEU A 541 -31.18 -0.77 -31.89
CA LEU A 541 -30.91 -1.78 -30.88
C LEU A 541 -30.32 -1.09 -29.64
N PHE A 542 -30.72 -1.54 -28.46
CA PHE A 542 -30.27 -0.99 -27.19
C PHE A 542 -29.51 -2.06 -26.41
N PHE A 543 -28.25 -1.78 -26.08
CA PHE A 543 -27.41 -2.70 -25.33
C PHE A 543 -27.04 -2.10 -23.98
N TRP A 544 -27.32 -2.83 -22.91
CA TRP A 544 -26.81 -2.52 -21.59
C TRP A 544 -25.34 -2.89 -21.50
N PHE A 545 -24.53 -2.03 -20.89
CA PHE A 545 -23.13 -2.34 -20.59
C PHE A 545 -22.69 -1.70 -19.28
N PHE A 546 -21.77 -2.38 -18.62
CA PHE A 546 -21.16 -1.94 -17.37
C PHE A 546 -19.72 -1.48 -17.65
N ASP A 547 -19.40 -0.23 -17.33
CA ASP A 547 -18.05 0.33 -17.42
C ASP A 547 -17.43 0.36 -16.02
N GLY A 548 -16.54 -0.61 -15.76
CA GLY A 548 -15.87 -0.75 -14.47
C GLY A 548 -14.94 0.42 -14.16
N GLU A 549 -14.17 0.90 -15.12
CA GLU A 549 -13.17 1.97 -14.90
C GLU A 549 -13.84 3.31 -14.60
N ARG A 550 -14.89 3.63 -15.36
CA ARG A 550 -15.68 4.83 -15.12
C ARG A 550 -16.38 4.76 -13.77
N THR A 551 -16.94 3.61 -13.42
CA THR A 551 -17.58 3.40 -12.12
C THR A 551 -16.58 3.56 -10.97
N GLN A 552 -15.37 2.99 -11.10
CA GLN A 552 -14.30 3.16 -10.10
C GLN A 552 -13.92 4.64 -9.94
N SER A 553 -13.81 5.38 -11.04
CA SER A 553 -13.47 6.80 -11.03
C SER A 553 -14.56 7.65 -10.37
N GLN A 554 -15.83 7.35 -10.66
CA GLN A 554 -16.99 8.02 -10.04
C GLN A 554 -17.05 7.72 -8.54
N LEU A 555 -16.91 6.44 -8.17
CA LEU A 555 -16.88 5.99 -6.77
C LEU A 555 -15.78 6.69 -5.99
N LEU A 556 -14.57 6.81 -6.57
CA LEU A 556 -13.46 7.50 -5.94
C LEU A 556 -13.78 8.97 -5.64
N ASP A 557 -14.41 9.69 -6.58
CA ASP A 557 -14.82 11.09 -6.36
C ASP A 557 -15.92 11.23 -5.31
N ASP A 558 -16.89 10.30 -5.29
CA ASP A 558 -17.95 10.25 -4.28
C ASP A 558 -17.39 9.93 -2.88
N VAL A 559 -16.35 9.10 -2.79
CA VAL A 559 -15.61 8.85 -1.54
C VAL A 559 -14.90 10.13 -1.07
N TYR A 560 -14.21 10.86 -1.95
CA TYR A 560 -13.60 12.16 -1.58
C TYR A 560 -14.63 13.17 -1.08
N LYS A 561 -15.76 13.25 -1.76
CA LYS A 561 -16.87 14.12 -1.36
C LYS A 561 -17.43 13.73 0.01
N SER A 562 -17.53 12.43 0.29
CA SER A 562 -18.00 11.92 1.57
C SER A 562 -17.01 12.24 2.69
N MET A 563 -15.71 12.02 2.48
CA MET A 563 -14.65 12.41 3.42
C MET A 563 -14.65 13.92 3.69
N LEU A 564 -14.75 14.72 2.63
CA LEU A 564 -14.82 16.18 2.73
C LEU A 564 -15.99 16.63 3.60
N ARG A 565 -17.19 16.06 3.38
CA ARG A 565 -18.38 16.37 4.19
C ARG A 565 -18.19 15.97 5.65
N CYS A 566 -17.64 14.79 5.94
CA CYS A 566 -17.35 14.37 7.31
C CYS A 566 -16.42 15.36 8.04
N LEU A 567 -15.35 15.81 7.38
CA LEU A 567 -14.40 16.77 7.96
C LEU A 567 -14.99 18.19 8.10
N GLN A 568 -15.82 18.63 7.14
CA GLN A 568 -16.56 19.89 7.26
C GLN A 568 -17.55 19.84 8.43
N THR A 569 -18.28 18.73 8.59
CA THR A 569 -19.14 18.52 9.75
C THR A 569 -18.34 18.55 11.04
N LEU A 570 -17.17 17.90 11.09
CA LEU A 570 -16.29 17.94 12.26
C LEU A 570 -15.87 19.38 12.63
N GLN A 571 -15.53 20.22 11.64
CA GLN A 571 -15.21 21.63 11.89
C GLN A 571 -16.40 22.42 12.44
N VAL A 572 -17.61 22.15 11.95
CA VAL A 572 -18.84 22.77 12.47
C VAL A 572 -19.07 22.35 13.92
N GLU A 573 -18.93 21.07 14.25
CA GLU A 573 -19.07 20.59 15.64
C GLU A 573 -17.99 21.17 16.56
N ARG A 574 -16.73 21.25 16.12
CA ARG A 574 -15.65 21.93 16.87
C ARG A 574 -15.97 23.40 17.11
N HIS A 575 -16.59 24.08 16.14
CA HIS A 575 -16.94 25.48 16.29
C HIS A 575 -18.10 25.70 17.28
N LYS A 576 -19.10 24.81 17.28
CA LYS A 576 -20.21 24.85 18.24
C LYS A 576 -19.70 24.73 19.68
N GLU A 577 -18.82 23.78 19.93
CA GLU A 577 -18.27 23.50 21.27
C GLU A 577 -16.97 24.25 21.59
N ARG A 578 -16.63 25.30 20.82
CA ARG A 578 -15.33 26.00 20.92
C ARG A 578 -15.01 26.48 22.33
N ASN A 579 -16.01 26.91 23.11
CA ASN A 579 -15.80 27.45 24.45
C ASN A 579 -15.37 26.33 25.42
N ILE A 580 -15.98 25.15 25.28
CA ILE A 580 -15.65 23.96 26.06
C ILE A 580 -14.26 23.45 25.66
N LEU A 581 -13.97 23.38 24.35
CA LEU A 581 -12.66 22.96 23.85
C LEU A 581 -11.54 23.90 24.32
N MET A 582 -11.74 25.21 24.23
CA MET A 582 -10.77 26.19 24.76
C MET A 582 -10.55 26.06 26.27
N PHE A 583 -11.58 25.64 27.03
CA PHE A 583 -11.46 25.38 28.46
C PHE A 583 -10.62 24.11 28.72
N VAL A 584 -10.88 23.03 28.00
CA VAL A 584 -10.17 21.74 28.12
C VAL A 584 -8.70 21.85 27.68
N GLU A 585 -8.40 22.68 26.68
CA GLU A 585 -7.03 22.88 26.19
C GLU A 585 -6.10 23.57 27.20
N ARG A 586 -6.64 24.14 28.28
CA ARG A 586 -5.83 24.76 29.34
C ARG A 586 -4.98 23.71 30.06
N LYS A 587 -3.72 24.06 30.35
CA LYS A 587 -2.72 23.12 30.93
C LYS A 587 -3.12 22.55 32.29
N ASP A 588 -3.90 23.30 33.06
CA ASP A 588 -4.43 22.93 34.38
C ASP A 588 -5.67 22.02 34.32
N VAL A 589 -6.37 21.98 33.17
CA VAL A 589 -7.58 21.18 32.94
C VAL A 589 -7.26 19.89 32.19
N LYS A 590 -6.33 19.95 31.23
CA LYS A 590 -5.96 18.84 30.35
C LYS A 590 -5.52 17.60 31.15
N GLY A 591 -6.18 16.47 30.91
CA GLY A 591 -5.98 15.20 31.62
C GLY A 591 -6.69 15.07 32.96
N LYS A 592 -7.42 16.11 33.39
CA LYS A 592 -8.26 16.14 34.61
C LYS A 592 -9.66 16.69 34.31
N GLU A 593 -10.14 16.48 33.09
CA GLU A 593 -11.38 17.05 32.58
C GLU A 593 -12.59 16.65 33.44
N GLU A 594 -12.65 15.38 33.88
CA GLU A 594 -13.72 14.86 34.73
C GLU A 594 -13.74 15.46 36.13
N GLU A 595 -12.56 15.80 36.68
CA GLU A 595 -12.42 16.34 38.04
C GLU A 595 -12.65 17.85 38.09
N VAL A 596 -12.28 18.57 37.03
CA VAL A 596 -12.24 20.05 37.00
C VAL A 596 -13.49 20.65 36.38
N MET A 597 -14.17 19.94 35.48
CA MET A 597 -15.35 20.45 34.79
C MET A 597 -16.63 20.22 35.59
N LEU A 598 -17.61 21.11 35.39
CA LEU A 598 -18.99 20.83 35.81
C LEU A 598 -19.53 19.63 35.03
N ALA A 599 -20.33 18.79 35.69
CA ALA A 599 -20.85 17.55 35.11
C ALA A 599 -21.59 17.78 33.78
N GLU A 600 -22.35 18.87 33.65
CA GLU A 600 -23.05 19.22 32.40
C GLU A 600 -22.06 19.46 31.24
N HIS A 601 -21.04 20.29 31.44
CA HIS A 601 -20.02 20.57 30.44
C HIS A 601 -19.14 19.36 30.13
N TYR A 602 -18.87 18.51 31.13
CA TYR A 602 -18.14 17.25 30.92
C TYR A 602 -18.95 16.28 30.03
N LEU A 603 -20.27 16.18 30.24
CA LEU A 603 -21.15 15.37 29.39
C LEU A 603 -21.23 15.91 27.96
N GLU A 604 -21.26 17.23 27.78
CA GLU A 604 -21.18 17.87 26.45
C GLU A 604 -19.85 17.57 25.76
N TYR A 605 -18.74 17.73 26.48
CA TYR A 605 -17.40 17.41 25.98
C TYR A 605 -17.27 15.94 25.58
N ARG A 606 -17.75 15.01 26.41
CA ARG A 606 -17.74 13.57 26.10
C ARG A 606 -18.57 13.26 24.86
N ARG A 607 -19.77 13.85 24.73
CA ARG A 607 -20.61 13.70 23.53
C ARG A 607 -19.88 14.20 22.28
N HIS A 608 -19.17 15.33 22.39
CA HIS A 608 -18.34 15.85 21.31
C HIS A 608 -17.22 14.89 20.93
N LEU A 609 -16.50 14.31 21.90
CA LEU A 609 -15.46 13.30 21.64
C LEU A 609 -16.01 12.07 20.92
N GLU A 610 -17.15 11.53 21.37
CA GLU A 610 -17.79 10.39 20.72
C GLU A 610 -18.21 10.69 19.27
N GLN A 611 -18.68 11.92 18.99
CA GLN A 611 -19.00 12.35 17.63
C GLN A 611 -17.74 12.52 16.77
N GLN A 612 -16.69 13.12 17.33
CA GLN A 612 -15.40 13.26 16.67
C GLN A 612 -14.79 11.90 16.31
N GLU A 613 -14.79 10.96 17.24
CA GLU A 613 -14.29 9.59 17.02
C GLU A 613 -15.07 8.88 15.91
N LYS A 614 -16.41 8.99 15.91
CA LYS A 614 -17.25 8.42 14.85
C LYS A 614 -16.91 9.02 13.49
N LEU A 615 -16.81 10.35 13.38
CA LEU A 615 -16.52 11.03 12.12
C LEU A 615 -15.12 10.68 11.58
N LEU A 616 -14.10 10.72 12.44
CA LEU A 616 -12.73 10.36 12.06
C LEU A 616 -12.62 8.87 11.72
N GLY A 617 -13.33 8.00 12.42
CA GLY A 617 -13.42 6.57 12.11
C GLY A 617 -14.05 6.32 10.74
N GLN A 618 -15.09 7.06 10.36
CA GLN A 618 -15.65 6.97 8.99
C GLN A 618 -14.67 7.47 7.94
N VAL A 619 -13.96 8.57 8.19
CA VAL A 619 -12.93 9.09 7.28
C VAL A 619 -11.81 8.07 7.09
N ALA A 620 -11.37 7.40 8.16
CA ALA A 620 -10.35 6.35 8.09
C ALA A 620 -10.80 5.17 7.21
N ARG A 621 -12.05 4.70 7.34
CA ARG A 621 -12.60 3.62 6.50
C ARG A 621 -12.75 4.03 5.03
N LEU A 622 -13.20 5.26 4.78
CA LEU A 622 -13.30 5.80 3.43
C LEU A 622 -11.92 5.92 2.77
N ASP A 623 -10.88 6.25 3.53
CA ASP A 623 -9.51 6.23 3.01
C ASP A 623 -9.02 4.83 2.60
N ASP A 624 -9.47 3.76 3.26
CA ASP A 624 -9.10 2.40 2.84
C ASP A 624 -9.61 2.14 1.40
N MET A 625 -10.81 2.61 1.08
CA MET A 625 -11.33 2.56 -0.29
C MET A 625 -10.51 3.42 -1.25
N VAL A 626 -10.12 4.64 -0.84
CA VAL A 626 -9.24 5.49 -1.67
C VAL A 626 -7.91 4.80 -1.95
N ALA A 627 -7.31 4.17 -0.94
CA ALA A 627 -6.02 3.50 -1.07
C ALA A 627 -6.08 2.37 -2.10
N VAL A 628 -7.13 1.53 -2.05
CA VAL A 628 -7.36 0.46 -3.02
C VAL A 628 -7.64 0.98 -4.43
N LEU A 629 -8.47 2.01 -4.57
CA LEU A 629 -8.88 2.53 -5.90
C LEU A 629 -7.77 3.37 -6.57
N ARG A 630 -7.05 4.21 -5.81
CA ARG A 630 -6.10 5.19 -6.35
C ARG A 630 -4.63 4.81 -6.19
N ASP A 631 -4.22 4.21 -5.09
CA ASP A 631 -2.78 4.15 -4.76
C ASP A 631 -2.15 2.78 -5.00
N TYR A 632 -2.90 1.73 -4.72
CA TYR A 632 -2.40 0.36 -4.79
C TYR A 632 -2.39 -0.21 -6.20
#